data_AF-A0A6P0TEG6-F1
#
_entry.id   AF-A0A6P0TEG6-F1
#
_cell.length_a   1.000
_cell.length_b   1.000
_cell.length_c   1.000
_cell.angle_alpha   90.00
_cell.angle_beta   90.00
_cell.angle_gamma   90.00
#
_symmetry.space_group_name_H-M   'P 1'
#
loop_
_entity.id
_entity.type
_entity.pdbx_description
1 polymer ?
#
loop_
_entity_poly.entity_id
_entity_poly.type
_entity_poly.pdbx_seq_one_letter_code
_entity_poly.pdbx_strand_id
1 'polypeptide(L)'
;MDAIFFNLASRYFWIVCLVVNLINAVIFKVRSQSHIRQDPSLASGYTTLIQGFLICSSLPWLAMGFGIMVGNVPTIWYFLYPGTGNPYVVAWWVVYWLTISFVSQWIVLRGGAEMMVKYPGFLRGNSKNPRTIKLTWLLMLAGTAAFTIIMFNQAPPAEPSYFNPS
;
A
#
# COMPACT_ATOMS: atom_id res chain seq x y z
N MET A 1 14.24 -18.20 17.19
CA MET A 1 13.96 -16.78 16.91
C MET A 1 13.22 -16.24 18.11
N ASP A 2 13.86 -15.31 18.80
CA ASP A 2 13.53 -14.89 20.16
C ASP A 2 12.35 -13.91 20.12
N ALA A 3 11.44 -14.00 21.10
CA ALA A 3 10.19 -13.21 21.13
C ALA A 3 10.44 -11.69 21.04
N ILE A 4 11.58 -11.24 21.57
CA ILE A 4 12.06 -9.86 21.48
C ILE A 4 12.27 -9.43 20.02
N PHE A 5 12.97 -10.25 19.24
CA PHE A 5 13.21 -9.97 17.83
C PHE A 5 11.91 -9.89 17.03
N PHE A 6 11.00 -10.85 17.25
CA PHE A 6 9.70 -10.86 16.56
C PHE A 6 8.86 -9.62 16.88
N ASN A 7 8.85 -9.19 18.14
CA ASN A 7 8.14 -7.98 18.57
C ASN A 7 8.73 -6.72 17.92
N LEU A 8 10.06 -6.56 17.96
CA LEU A 8 10.75 -5.45 17.32
C LEU A 8 10.50 -5.41 15.80
N ALA A 9 10.62 -6.56 15.13
CA ALA A 9 10.35 -6.67 13.71
C ALA A 9 8.90 -6.27 13.38
N SER A 10 7.93 -6.77 14.15
CA SER A 10 6.51 -6.46 13.98
C SER A 10 6.16 -5.00 14.29
N ARG A 11 6.92 -4.34 15.16
CA ARG A 11 6.72 -2.92 15.50
C ARG A 11 7.27 -1.98 14.42
N TYR A 12 8.41 -2.32 13.82
CA TYR A 12 9.09 -1.47 12.83
C TYR A 12 8.90 -1.92 11.38
N PHE A 13 8.06 -2.92 11.12
CA PHE A 13 7.80 -3.45 9.78
C PHE A 13 7.35 -2.36 8.78
N TRP A 14 6.58 -1.36 9.24
CA TRP A 14 6.15 -0.25 8.38
C TRP A 14 7.32 0.53 7.77
N ILE A 15 8.46 0.64 8.47
CA ILE A 15 9.69 1.26 7.94
C ILE A 15 10.25 0.42 6.80
N VAL A 16 10.26 -0.91 6.96
CA VAL A 16 10.71 -1.83 5.91
C VAL A 16 9.85 -1.65 4.65
N CYS A 17 8.54 -1.52 4.80
CA CYS A 17 7.64 -1.25 3.66
C CYS A 17 7.95 0.08 2.97
N LEU A 18 8.24 1.15 3.72
CA LEU A 18 8.64 2.44 3.15
C LEU A 18 9.97 2.35 2.39
N VAL A 19 10.96 1.65 2.95
CA VAL A 19 12.24 1.41 2.27
C VAL A 19 12.04 0.63 0.98
N VAL A 20 11.20 -0.40 0.99
CA VAL A 20 10.85 -1.18 -0.21
C VAL A 20 10.15 -0.30 -1.26
N ASN A 21 9.24 0.60 -0.86
CA ASN A 21 8.61 1.54 -1.79
C ASN A 21 9.64 2.50 -2.41
N LEU A 22 10.58 3.02 -1.62
CA LEU A 22 11.66 3.87 -2.12
C LEU A 22 12.55 3.12 -3.11
N ILE A 23 12.95 1.88 -2.79
CA ILE A 23 13.72 1.02 -3.69
C ILE A 23 12.96 0.80 -5.00
N ASN A 24 11.66 0.48 -4.94
CA ASN A 24 10.82 0.30 -6.13
C ASN A 24 10.74 1.58 -6.97
N ALA A 25 10.58 2.75 -6.34
CA ALA A 25 10.58 4.04 -7.04
C ALA A 25 11.91 4.31 -7.75
N VAL A 26 13.04 3.99 -7.11
CA VAL A 26 14.37 4.08 -7.73
C VAL A 26 14.49 3.10 -8.89
N ILE A 27 14.04 1.86 -8.74
CA ILE A 27 14.05 0.86 -9.82
C ILE A 27 13.21 1.35 -11.01
N PHE A 28 12.02 1.90 -10.78
CA PHE A 28 11.19 2.48 -11.85
C PHE A 28 11.90 3.65 -12.53
N LYS A 29 12.54 4.53 -11.74
CA LYS A 29 13.32 5.65 -12.28
C LYS A 29 14.44 5.14 -13.18
N VAL A 30 15.24 4.18 -12.73
CA VAL A 30 16.35 3.60 -13.51
C VAL A 30 15.83 2.93 -14.78
N ARG A 31 14.76 2.13 -14.71
CA ARG A 31 14.17 1.46 -15.89
C ARG A 31 13.55 2.42 -16.89
N SER A 32 13.03 3.57 -16.43
CA SER A 32 12.45 4.58 -17.32
C SER A 32 13.51 5.32 -18.15
N GLN A 33 14.76 5.40 -17.69
CA GLN A 33 15.81 6.18 -18.35
C GLN A 33 16.09 5.72 -19.79
N SER A 34 16.07 4.41 -20.06
CA SER A 34 16.28 3.90 -21.42
C SER A 34 15.19 4.37 -22.38
N HIS A 35 13.94 4.38 -21.93
CA HIS A 35 12.78 4.80 -22.71
C HIS A 35 12.76 6.33 -22.89
N ILE A 36 13.11 7.09 -21.84
CA ILE A 36 13.20 8.56 -21.91
C ILE A 36 14.30 9.03 -22.85
N ARG A 37 15.43 8.31 -22.92
CA ARG A 37 16.50 8.64 -23.89
C ARG A 37 16.06 8.44 -25.33
N GLN A 38 15.17 7.49 -25.59
CA GLN A 38 14.61 7.22 -26.92
C GLN A 38 13.51 8.22 -27.28
N ASP A 39 12.66 8.58 -26.31
CA ASP A 39 11.60 9.56 -26.46
C ASP A 39 11.55 10.49 -25.22
N PRO A 40 12.16 11.69 -25.30
CA PRO A 40 12.18 12.64 -24.20
C PRO A 40 10.79 13.12 -23.75
N SER A 41 9.77 13.01 -24.60
CA SER A 41 8.40 13.43 -24.26
C SER A 41 7.78 12.57 -23.14
N LEU A 42 8.33 11.37 -22.90
CA LEU A 42 7.87 10.45 -21.86
C LEU A 42 8.31 10.84 -20.44
N ALA A 43 9.28 11.75 -20.27
CA ALA A 43 9.90 12.06 -18.98
C ALA A 43 8.89 12.55 -17.93
N SER A 44 7.97 13.43 -18.33
CA SER A 44 6.95 13.99 -17.43
C SER A 44 6.00 12.91 -16.92
N GLY A 45 5.52 12.03 -17.80
CA GLY A 45 4.59 10.97 -17.42
C GLY A 45 5.21 9.91 -16.51
N TYR A 46 6.47 9.50 -16.76
CA TYR A 46 7.18 8.62 -15.82
C TYR A 46 7.35 9.28 -14.45
N THR A 47 7.66 10.57 -14.40
CA THR A 47 7.79 11.32 -13.15
C THR A 47 6.47 11.30 -12.37
N THR A 48 5.36 11.60 -13.03
CA THR A 48 4.02 11.54 -12.43
C THR A 48 3.68 10.14 -11.92
N LEU A 49 3.96 9.09 -12.69
CA LEU A 49 3.69 7.70 -12.27
C LEU A 49 4.52 7.30 -11.05
N ILE A 50 5.80 7.64 -11.02
CA ILE A 50 6.72 7.29 -9.92
C ILE A 50 6.33 8.06 -8.65
N GLN A 51 6.03 9.35 -8.77
CA GLN A 51 5.56 10.17 -7.64
C GLN A 51 4.22 9.67 -7.11
N GLY A 52 3.25 9.41 -8.00
CA GLY A 52 1.96 8.86 -7.64
C GLY A 52 2.08 7.51 -6.93
N PHE A 53 2.92 6.62 -7.44
CA PHE A 53 3.27 5.36 -6.78
C PHE A 53 3.84 5.61 -5.39
N LEU A 54 4.87 6.45 -5.26
CA LEU A 54 5.55 6.66 -3.99
C LEU A 54 4.61 7.24 -2.93
N ILE A 55 3.76 8.20 -3.30
CA ILE A 55 2.78 8.80 -2.40
C ILE A 55 1.73 7.76 -2.00
N CYS A 56 1.03 7.16 -2.96
CA CYS A 56 -0.11 6.29 -2.68
C CYS A 56 0.34 5.00 -1.97
N SER A 57 1.48 4.42 -2.34
CA SER A 57 1.98 3.20 -1.69
C SER A 57 2.52 3.43 -0.28
N SER A 58 2.93 4.65 0.07
CA SER A 58 3.54 4.98 1.37
C SER A 58 2.54 5.46 2.41
N LEU A 59 1.44 6.10 2.00
CA LEU A 59 0.43 6.66 2.90
C LEU A 59 -0.11 5.66 3.94
N PRO A 60 -0.52 4.42 3.58
CA PRO A 60 -0.98 3.46 4.57
C PRO A 60 0.11 3.09 5.59
N TRP A 61 1.37 2.96 5.17
CA TRP A 61 2.47 2.62 6.08
C TRP A 61 2.81 3.76 7.03
N LEU A 62 2.74 5.01 6.57
CA LEU A 62 2.91 6.18 7.42
C LEU A 62 1.80 6.29 8.46
N ALA A 63 0.54 6.09 8.06
CA ALA A 63 -0.59 6.08 8.99
C ALA A 63 -0.47 4.94 10.03
N MET A 64 -0.01 3.77 9.59
CA MET A 64 0.24 2.62 10.48
C MET A 64 1.35 2.94 11.49
N GLY A 65 2.49 3.44 11.02
CA GLY A 65 3.61 3.85 11.87
C GLY A 65 3.20 4.93 12.88
N PHE A 66 2.39 5.90 12.45
CA PHE A 66 1.83 6.90 13.35
C PHE A 66 0.94 6.29 14.44
N GLY A 67 0.05 5.35 14.09
CA GLY A 67 -0.75 4.62 15.07
C GLY A 67 0.08 3.81 16.07
N ILE A 68 1.20 3.23 15.63
CA ILE A 68 2.12 2.49 16.52
C ILE A 68 2.88 3.44 17.46
N MET A 69 3.33 4.58 16.97
CA MET A 69 4.16 5.51 17.74
C MET A 69 3.35 6.38 18.70
N VAL A 70 2.16 6.82 18.27
CA VAL A 70 1.32 7.79 19.00
C VAL A 70 0.07 7.14 19.58
N GLY A 71 -0.52 6.20 18.84
CA GLY A 71 -1.82 5.61 19.16
C GLY A 71 -1.81 4.41 20.08
N ASN A 72 -0.66 4.11 20.69
CA ASN A 72 -0.44 2.94 21.54
C ASN A 72 -0.84 1.61 20.87
N VAL A 73 -0.75 1.52 19.54
CA VAL A 73 -0.99 0.26 18.82
C VAL A 73 0.28 -0.58 18.91
N PRO A 74 0.27 -1.77 19.55
CA PRO A 74 1.52 -2.45 19.90
C PRO A 74 2.37 -2.88 18.70
N THR A 75 1.74 -3.44 17.67
CA THR A 75 2.40 -3.96 16.45
C THR A 75 1.48 -3.87 15.24
N ILE A 76 2.02 -4.10 14.03
CA ILE A 76 1.22 -4.12 12.78
C ILE A 76 0.03 -5.08 12.82
N TRP A 77 0.10 -6.17 13.61
CA TRP A 77 -0.91 -7.22 13.63
C TRP A 77 -2.24 -6.71 14.17
N TYR A 78 -2.23 -5.71 15.04
CA TYR A 78 -3.43 -5.10 15.60
C TYR A 78 -4.28 -4.39 14.53
N PHE A 79 -3.69 -3.98 13.41
CA PHE A 79 -4.43 -3.37 12.30
C PHE A 79 -5.32 -4.36 11.55
N LEU A 80 -5.10 -5.67 11.74
CA LEU A 80 -5.96 -6.73 11.21
C LEU A 80 -7.26 -6.92 12.02
N TYR A 81 -7.41 -6.21 13.15
CA TYR A 81 -8.57 -6.31 14.04
C TYR A 81 -9.27 -4.96 14.20
N PRO A 82 -9.84 -4.40 13.11
CA PRO A 82 -10.52 -3.11 13.17
C PRO A 82 -11.76 -3.09 14.05
N GLY A 83 -12.37 -4.26 14.33
CA GLY A 83 -13.51 -4.39 15.24
C GLY A 83 -13.19 -4.05 16.70
N THR A 84 -11.91 -3.88 17.07
CA THR A 84 -11.49 -3.48 18.43
C THR A 84 -11.86 -2.04 18.79
N GLY A 85 -12.25 -1.22 17.81
CA GLY A 85 -12.66 0.17 18.05
C GLY A 85 -11.50 1.14 18.33
N ASN A 86 -10.24 0.71 18.22
CA ASN A 86 -9.09 1.61 18.35
C ASN A 86 -9.14 2.69 17.24
N PRO A 87 -9.19 3.99 17.59
CA PRO A 87 -9.39 5.06 16.61
C PRO A 87 -8.25 5.17 15.60
N TYR A 88 -7.02 4.81 15.96
CA TYR A 88 -5.86 4.83 15.05
C TYR A 88 -5.90 3.68 14.05
N VAL A 89 -6.39 2.50 14.47
CA VAL A 89 -6.61 1.37 13.56
C VAL A 89 -7.73 1.72 12.56
N VAL A 90 -8.82 2.31 13.04
CA VAL A 90 -9.92 2.78 12.17
C VAL A 90 -9.42 3.86 11.21
N ALA A 91 -8.67 4.86 11.69
CA ALA A 91 -8.11 5.92 10.86
C ALA A 91 -7.18 5.35 9.77
N TRP A 92 -6.38 4.34 10.09
CA TRP A 92 -5.56 3.64 9.10
C TRP A 92 -6.40 2.98 8.01
N TRP A 93 -7.48 2.26 8.37
CA TRP A 93 -8.41 1.67 7.40
C TRP A 93 -9.07 2.74 6.52
N VAL A 94 -9.41 3.90 7.09
CA VAL A 94 -9.92 5.05 6.31
C VAL A 94 -8.87 5.54 5.32
N VAL A 95 -7.62 5.76 5.74
CA VAL A 95 -6.52 6.16 4.85
C VAL A 95 -6.31 5.13 3.74
N TYR A 96 -6.33 3.84 4.08
CA TYR A 96 -6.19 2.75 3.14
C TYR A 96 -7.31 2.78 2.07
N TRP A 97 -8.57 2.90 2.49
CA TRP A 97 -9.70 2.96 1.58
C TRP A 97 -9.75 4.24 0.75
N LEU A 98 -9.41 5.39 1.32
CA LEU A 98 -9.30 6.64 0.53
C LEU A 98 -8.22 6.51 -0.55
N THR A 99 -7.07 5.92 -0.20
CA THR A 99 -5.98 5.68 -1.15
C THR A 99 -6.41 4.74 -2.26
N ILE A 100 -7.01 3.59 -1.94
CA ILE A 100 -7.42 2.61 -2.96
C ILE A 100 -8.56 3.15 -3.83
N SER A 101 -9.50 3.92 -3.26
CA SER A 101 -10.56 4.58 -4.03
C SER A 101 -9.98 5.62 -5.00
N PHE A 102 -9.03 6.44 -4.55
CA PHE A 102 -8.35 7.41 -5.40
C PHE A 102 -7.62 6.74 -6.57
N VAL A 103 -6.82 5.71 -6.29
CA VAL A 103 -6.10 4.95 -7.32
C VAL A 103 -7.07 4.22 -8.25
N SER A 104 -8.16 3.67 -7.73
CA SER A 104 -9.19 2.99 -8.53
C SER A 104 -9.89 3.94 -9.50
N GLN A 105 -10.28 5.13 -9.03
CA GLN A 105 -10.87 6.15 -9.90
C GLN A 105 -9.88 6.56 -10.99
N TRP A 106 -8.60 6.73 -10.65
CA TRP A 106 -7.59 7.06 -11.64
C TRP A 106 -7.40 5.95 -12.70
N ILE A 107 -7.25 4.69 -12.27
CA ILE A 107 -7.05 3.54 -13.16
C ILE A 107 -8.26 3.29 -14.07
N VAL A 108 -9.47 3.29 -13.50
CA VAL A 108 -10.68 2.86 -14.22
C VAL A 108 -11.28 3.99 -15.05
N LEU A 109 -11.35 5.21 -14.49
CA LEU A 109 -12.14 6.31 -15.03
C LEU A 109 -11.31 7.44 -15.64
N ARG A 110 -10.08 7.69 -15.16
CA ARG A 110 -9.27 8.87 -15.55
C ARG A 110 -8.03 8.55 -16.39
N GLY A 111 -8.07 7.47 -17.17
CA GLY A 111 -7.00 7.15 -18.11
C GLY A 111 -5.75 6.52 -17.50
N GLY A 112 -5.78 6.12 -16.22
CA GLY A 112 -4.60 5.58 -15.53
C GLY A 112 -4.11 4.27 -16.13
N ALA A 113 -5.02 3.38 -16.53
CA ALA A 113 -4.65 2.15 -17.23
C ALA A 113 -3.98 2.43 -18.59
N GLU A 114 -4.53 3.38 -19.36
CA GLU A 114 -3.99 3.83 -20.64
C GLU A 114 -2.60 4.44 -20.46
N MET A 115 -2.41 5.22 -19.39
CA MET A 115 -1.11 5.74 -19.00
C MET A 115 -0.13 4.59 -18.73
N MET A 116 -0.50 3.60 -17.91
CA MET A 116 0.38 2.46 -17.62
C MET A 116 0.77 1.66 -18.87
N VAL A 117 -0.11 1.53 -19.87
CA VAL A 117 0.24 0.91 -21.16
C VAL A 117 1.23 1.76 -21.96
N LYS A 118 1.05 3.09 -21.94
CA LYS A 118 1.93 4.04 -22.64
C LYS A 118 3.36 4.07 -22.07
N TYR A 119 3.55 3.77 -20.78
CA TYR A 119 4.84 3.86 -20.09
C TYR A 119 5.41 2.47 -19.76
N PRO A 120 6.08 1.79 -20.71
CA PRO A 120 6.62 0.45 -20.54
C PRO A 120 7.64 0.38 -19.38
N GLY A 121 7.72 -0.79 -18.74
CA GLY A 121 8.64 -1.02 -17.61
C GLY A 121 8.15 -0.51 -16.25
N PHE A 122 7.02 0.21 -16.20
CA PHE A 122 6.34 0.56 -14.95
C PHE A 122 5.59 -0.64 -14.36
N LEU A 123 4.81 -1.37 -15.17
CA LEU A 123 4.21 -2.64 -14.77
C LEU A 123 5.11 -3.82 -15.16
N ARG A 124 5.34 -4.75 -14.22
CA ARG A 124 5.90 -6.06 -14.56
C ARG A 124 4.89 -6.81 -15.44
N GLY A 125 5.33 -7.30 -16.59
CA GLY A 125 4.50 -8.12 -17.48
C GLY A 125 3.84 -7.38 -18.66
N ASN A 126 4.08 -6.07 -18.85
CA ASN A 126 3.68 -5.27 -20.03
C ASN A 126 2.33 -5.69 -20.64
N SER A 127 1.25 -5.68 -19.85
CA SER A 127 -0.08 -5.86 -20.43
C SER A 127 -0.32 -4.73 -21.42
N LYS A 128 -0.42 -5.04 -22.71
CA LYS A 128 -0.58 -4.04 -23.78
C LYS A 128 -2.02 -3.52 -23.89
N ASN A 129 -2.93 -4.01 -23.05
CA ASN A 129 -4.35 -3.71 -23.14
C ASN A 129 -4.85 -3.05 -21.84
N PRO A 130 -5.31 -1.79 -21.90
CA PRO A 130 -5.87 -1.09 -20.74
C PRO A 130 -7.05 -1.84 -20.11
N ARG A 131 -7.85 -2.58 -20.89
CA ARG A 131 -8.97 -3.38 -20.38
C ARG A 131 -8.50 -4.47 -19.43
N THR A 132 -7.41 -5.15 -19.76
CA THR A 132 -6.83 -6.18 -18.90
C THR A 132 -6.37 -5.58 -17.57
N ILE A 133 -5.69 -4.43 -17.61
CA ILE A 133 -5.28 -3.72 -16.38
C ILE A 133 -6.50 -3.36 -15.52
N LYS A 134 -7.55 -2.78 -16.13
CA LYS A 134 -8.79 -2.44 -15.41
C LYS A 134 -9.46 -3.66 -14.80
N LEU A 135 -9.58 -4.77 -15.54
CA LEU A 135 -10.19 -6.01 -15.05
C LEU A 135 -9.39 -6.65 -13.91
N THR A 136 -8.06 -6.74 -14.05
CA THR A 136 -7.19 -7.24 -12.99
C THR A 136 -7.30 -6.37 -11.74
N TRP A 137 -7.31 -5.03 -11.89
CA TRP A 137 -7.49 -4.12 -10.78
C TRP A 137 -8.84 -4.31 -10.07
N LEU A 138 -9.94 -4.41 -10.82
CA LEU A 138 -11.27 -4.65 -10.25
C LEU A 138 -11.37 -5.98 -9.51
N LEU A 139 -10.72 -7.03 -10.03
CA LEU A 139 -10.64 -8.33 -9.35
C LEU A 139 -9.87 -8.22 -8.03
N MET A 140 -8.73 -7.52 -8.03
CA MET A 140 -7.96 -7.27 -6.80
C MET A 140 -8.75 -6.43 -5.80
N LEU A 141 -9.50 -5.43 -6.28
CA LEU A 141 -10.36 -4.59 -5.43
C LEU A 141 -11.49 -5.41 -4.79
N ALA A 142 -12.12 -6.31 -5.55
CA ALA A 142 -13.14 -7.23 -5.01
C ALA A 142 -12.54 -8.15 -3.94
N GLY A 143 -11.36 -8.73 -4.18
CA GLY A 143 -10.64 -9.53 -3.18
C GLY A 143 -10.28 -8.72 -1.93
N THR A 144 -9.88 -7.46 -2.10
CA THR A 144 -9.57 -6.54 -1.00
C THR A 144 -10.81 -6.20 -0.18
N ALA A 145 -11.96 -5.98 -0.83
CA ALA A 145 -13.22 -5.76 -0.14
C ALA A 145 -13.65 -7.00 0.67
N ALA A 146 -13.55 -8.20 0.09
CA ALA A 146 -13.84 -9.45 0.79
C ALA A 146 -12.91 -9.65 1.99
N PHE A 147 -11.61 -9.42 1.82
CA PHE A 147 -10.63 -9.47 2.92
C PHE A 147 -10.98 -8.50 4.04
N THR A 148 -11.34 -7.26 3.70
CA THR A 148 -11.76 -6.24 4.67
C THR A 148 -12.97 -6.71 5.46
N ILE A 149 -14.01 -7.22 4.80
CA ILE A 149 -15.20 -7.75 5.47
C ILE A 149 -14.80 -8.85 6.46
N ILE A 150 -13.92 -9.77 6.05
CA ILE A 150 -13.45 -10.84 6.95
C ILE A 150 -12.78 -10.22 8.18
N MET A 151 -11.81 -9.30 8.02
CA MET A 151 -11.08 -8.67 9.13
C MET A 151 -12.01 -7.93 10.10
N PHE A 152 -13.03 -7.23 9.61
CA PHE A 152 -14.01 -6.53 10.46
C PHE A 152 -14.93 -7.47 11.25
N ASN A 153 -15.05 -8.73 10.85
CA ASN A 153 -15.84 -9.74 11.54
C ASN A 153 -15.01 -10.71 12.39
N GLN A 154 -13.68 -10.52 12.48
CA GLN A 154 -12.83 -11.34 13.35
C GLN A 154 -12.98 -10.93 14.81
N ALA A 155 -12.96 -11.92 15.71
CA ALA A 155 -12.83 -11.67 17.13
C ALA A 155 -11.48 -10.96 17.43
N PRO A 156 -11.41 -10.10 18.45
CA PRO A 156 -10.15 -9.51 18.89
C PRO A 156 -9.09 -10.58 19.15
N PRO A 157 -7.80 -10.27 18.98
CA PRO A 157 -6.76 -11.18 19.38
C PRO A 157 -6.87 -11.38 20.90
N ALA A 158 -6.71 -12.62 21.38
CA ALA A 158 -6.60 -12.85 22.81
C ALA A 158 -5.47 -11.96 23.36
N GLU A 159 -5.78 -11.12 24.35
CA GLU A 159 -4.79 -10.20 24.89
C GLU A 159 -3.56 -10.99 25.36
N PRO A 160 -2.34 -10.62 24.94
CA PRO A 160 -1.15 -11.20 25.54
C PRO A 160 -1.17 -10.86 27.03
N SER A 161 -1.01 -11.87 27.89
CA SER A 161 -1.03 -11.78 29.36
C SER A 161 -0.02 -10.81 30.00
N TYR A 162 0.76 -10.08 29.20
CA TYR A 162 1.75 -9.10 29.63
C TYR A 162 1.20 -7.66 29.72
N PHE A 163 -0.06 -7.41 29.34
CA PHE A 163 -0.70 -6.09 29.45
C PHE A 163 -1.59 -5.92 30.69
N ASN A 164 -1.49 -6.84 31.66
CA ASN A 164 -2.16 -6.69 32.94
C ASN A 164 -1.13 -6.18 33.98
N PRO A 165 -0.92 -4.85 34.12
CA PRO A 165 -0.27 -4.36 35.32
C PRO A 165 -1.25 -4.59 36.46
N SER A 166 -0.86 -5.50 37.36
CA SER A 166 -1.43 -5.65 38.70
C SER A 166 -1.63 -4.30 39.39
#